data_AF-A0A3D0SLY1-F1
#
_entry.id   AF-A0A3D0SLY1-F1
#
_cell.length_a   1.000
_cell.length_b   1.000
_cell.length_c   1.000
_cell.angle_alpha   90.00
_cell.angle_beta   90.00
_cell.angle_gamma   90.00
#
_symmetry.space_group_name_H-M   'P 1'
#
loop_
_entity.id
_entity.type
_entity.pdbx_description
1 polymer ?
#
loop_
_entity_poly.entity_id
_entity_poly.type
_entity_poly.pdbx_seq_one_letter_code
_entity_poly.pdbx_strand_id
1 'polypeptide(L)' 'MGQKVSPTGIRLGIASDWTSKWYASSKNFPDLLETDLKARHFL' A
#
# COMPACT_ATOMS: atom_id res chain seq x y z
N MET A 1 -19.10 -16.80 14.74
CA MET A 1 -17.83 -16.86 13.97
C MET A 1 -17.52 -15.47 13.47
N GLY A 2 -16.60 -14.75 14.12
CA GLY A 2 -16.36 -13.32 13.87
C GLY A 2 -15.52 -13.06 12.62
N GLN A 3 -15.57 -11.82 12.12
CA GLN A 3 -14.70 -11.36 11.05
C GLN A 3 -13.26 -11.30 11.56
N LYS A 4 -12.33 -11.96 10.84
CA LYS A 4 -10.90 -11.94 11.16
C LYS A 4 -10.21 -10.82 10.38
N VAL A 5 -9.26 -10.15 11.03
CA VAL A 5 -8.44 -9.09 10.43
C VAL A 5 -7.34 -9.70 9.55
N SER A 6 -6.95 -9.01 8.48
CA SER A 6 -5.81 -9.41 7.66
C SER A 6 -4.51 -9.40 8.46
N PRO A 7 -3.78 -10.52 8.54
CA PRO A 7 -2.55 -10.62 9.31
C PRO A 7 -1.40 -9.77 8.74
N THR A 8 -1.43 -9.48 7.44
CA THR A 8 -0.42 -8.63 6.80
C THR A 8 -0.60 -7.17 7.18
N GLY A 9 -1.84 -6.69 7.18
CA GLY A 9 -2.15 -5.30 7.54
C GLY A 9 -1.88 -5.00 9.02
N ILE A 10 -2.23 -5.93 9.91
CA ILE A 10 -2.03 -5.72 11.35
C ILE A 10 -0.55 -5.74 11.79
N ARG A 11 0.34 -6.31 10.97
CA ARG A 11 1.78 -6.41 11.24
C ARG A 11 2.61 -5.36 10.51
N LEU A 12 1.96 -4.49 9.75
CA LEU A 12 2.60 -3.51 8.90
C LEU A 12 3.27 -2.42 9.75
N GLY A 13 4.57 -2.21 9.55
CA GLY A 13 5.40 -1.31 10.38
C GLY A 13 5.96 -1.91 11.67
N ILE A 14 5.66 -3.19 11.98
CA ILE A 14 6.25 -3.93 13.11
C ILE A 14 7.11 -5.08 12.60
N ALA A 15 6.50 -6.01 11.86
CA ALA A 15 7.14 -7.21 11.34
C ALA A 15 7.06 -7.33 9.81
N SER A 16 6.10 -6.63 9.19
CA SER A 16 5.94 -6.57 7.74
C SER A 16 6.21 -5.16 7.23
N ASP A 17 6.97 -5.04 6.15
CA ASP A 17 7.31 -3.78 5.50
C ASP A 17 6.26 -3.36 4.45
N TRP A 18 6.27 -2.07 4.12
CA TRP A 18 5.49 -1.51 3.00
C TRP A 18 5.99 -2.05 1.66
N THR A 19 5.05 -2.42 0.77
CA THR A 19 5.36 -2.92 -0.57
C THR A 19 5.79 -1.82 -1.55
N SER A 20 5.27 -0.60 -1.40
CA SER A 20 5.79 0.60 -2.07
C SER A 20 6.19 1.64 -1.03
N LYS A 21 7.47 2.04 -1.08
CA LYS A 21 8.08 3.02 -0.17
C LYS A 21 8.44 4.28 -0.96
N TRP A 22 7.54 5.26 -0.97
CA TRP A 22 7.75 6.56 -1.60
C TRP A 22 7.02 7.66 -0.83
N TYR A 23 7.43 8.91 -1.02
CA TYR A 23 6.81 10.09 -0.39
C TYR A 23 6.29 11.02 -1.49
N ALA A 24 5.12 11.61 -1.27
CA ALA A 24 4.52 12.58 -2.17
C ALA A 24 3.89 13.73 -1.40
N SER A 25 3.86 14.90 -2.04
CA SER A 25 3.02 16.02 -1.59
C SER A 25 1.55 15.66 -1.74
N SER A 26 0.68 16.23 -0.90
CA SER A 26 -0.77 15.98 -0.90
C SER A 26 -1.43 16.16 -2.26
N LYS A 27 -0.94 17.11 -3.07
CA LYS A 27 -1.42 17.37 -4.43
C LYS A 27 -1.10 16.26 -5.42
N ASN A 28 0.07 15.64 -5.28
CA ASN A 28 0.60 14.68 -6.26
C ASN A 28 0.38 13.22 -5.82
N PHE A 29 -0.08 13.00 -4.59
CA PHE A 29 -0.33 11.66 -4.05
C PHE A 29 -1.33 10.84 -4.88
N PRO A 30 -2.48 11.39 -5.32
CA PRO A 30 -3.46 10.60 -6.10
C PRO A 30 -2.88 10.10 -7.42
N ASP A 31 -2.20 10.98 -8.15
CA ASP A 31 -1.61 10.65 -9.46
C ASP A 31 -0.51 9.58 -9.33
N LEU A 32 0.37 9.75 -8.33
CA LEU A 32 1.45 8.78 -8.08
C LEU A 32 0.90 7.42 -7.65
N LEU A 33 -0.15 7.38 -6.83
CA LEU A 33 -0.81 6.14 -6.45
C LEU A 33 -1.43 5.44 -7.66
N GLU A 34 -2.10 6.18 -8.55
CA GLU A 34 -2.69 5.63 -9.75
C GLU A 34 -1.63 5.02 -10.68
N THR A 35 -0.49 5.70 -10.85
CA THR A 35 0.63 5.16 -11.65
C THR A 35 1.22 3.89 -11.05
N ASP A 36 1.37 3.82 -9.72
CA ASP A 36 1.88 2.63 -9.01
C ASP A 36 0.93 1.44 -9.14
N LEU A 37 -0.39 1.66 -9.07
CA LEU A 37 -1.40 0.61 -9.31
C LEU A 37 -1.38 0.11 -10.75
N LYS A 38 -1.29 1.01 -11.74
CA LYS A 38 -1.19 0.64 -13.16
C LYS A 38 0.05 -0.18 -13.45
N ALA A 39 1.20 0.24 -12.91
CA ALA A 39 2.46 -0.48 -13.07
C ALA A 39 2.39 -1.90 -12.49
N ARG A 40 1.77 -2.08 -11.31
CA ARG A 40 1.59 -3.41 -10.71
C ARG A 40 0.62 -4.31 -11.44
N HIS A 41 -0.38 -3.77 -12.14
CA HIS A 41 -1.32 -4.57 -12.93
C HIS A 41 -0.71 -5.01 -14.27
N PHE A 42 0.25 -4.24 -14.80
CA PHE A 42 0.89 -4.57 -16.07
C PHE A 42 1.91 -5.73 -15.94
N LEU A 43 2.50 -5.90 -14.76
CA LEU A 43 3.45 -6.96 -14.42
C LEU A 43 2.72 -8.26 -14.03
#